data_AF-A0A2C4PZW7-F1
#
_entry.id   AF-A0A2C4PZW7-F1
#
_cell.length_a   1.000
_cell.length_b   1.000
_cell.length_c   1.000
_cell.angle_alpha   90.00
_cell.angle_beta   90.00
_cell.angle_gamma   90.00
#
_symmetry.space_group_name_H-M   'P 1'
#
loop_
_entity.id
_entity.type
_entity.pdbx_description
1 polymer ?
#
loop_
_entity_poly.entity_id
_entity_poly.type
_entity_poly.pdbx_seq_one_letter_code
_entity_poly.pdbx_strand_id
1 'polypeptide(L)'
;MAKLDGVKVVNENTVEYNGFVYEKVMGDAKAADVIQASEQGIDITEEAFYLVTKIDVDTDIVFKDDVNDSNYFTQGEHSVFRKSHAITNDKLTDAEGVVTITLPDGTKLEGTPSDLEKITRSMQALQNEQVATVEMPEETVEVEEAGEPVSERLQVGDYAKVITHDNNGMSEFSDIVKITEDDETDVPFNTDHLDGRYAGWHYENDLVRATEDEVKAATEPKVETLKVGDYAKVVGNESDVYEKGSIVKITDVPYGKWDYQAIGIKKDDEIEEAYEQFFERELVKATDEEVLEAKQALLKEGDFARVIGVEYTKRGGFHDEDNEDVGGGHSFENGTIVELKKPYIKQDETEDAFKAYYLDGSDWWWVHRKDLEPLTKEESEHIEREADEEKKEKAERAKWAAIGREVGEIKDGDVVKVIDSNNGSNLNNGDIGEVSEAGGSTFRVITPKHTRSNWFISERVELIVPVEQRFDTVG
;
A
#
# COMPACT_ATOMS: atom_id res chain seq x y z
N MET A 1 -1.09 23.02 19.86
CA MET A 1 -0.61 22.27 18.69
C MET A 1 -1.58 21.14 18.47
N ALA A 2 -2.51 21.33 17.56
CA ALA A 2 -3.19 20.23 16.90
C ALA A 2 -3.76 20.69 15.54
N LYS A 3 -2.84 21.19 14.72
CA LYS A 3 -2.83 21.00 13.27
C LYS A 3 -1.56 20.22 12.96
N LEU A 4 -1.55 19.42 11.90
CA LEU A 4 -0.37 18.64 11.55
C LEU A 4 0.72 19.55 10.98
N ASP A 5 1.84 19.64 11.69
CA ASP A 5 3.04 20.33 11.23
C ASP A 5 3.87 19.37 10.35
N GLY A 6 4.41 19.88 9.23
CA GLY A 6 5.26 19.08 8.33
C GLY A 6 4.52 18.23 7.30
N VAL A 7 3.24 18.48 7.04
CA VAL A 7 2.52 17.89 5.90
C VAL A 7 3.04 18.51 4.59
N LYS A 8 3.52 17.68 3.67
CA LYS A 8 3.97 18.08 2.33
C LYS A 8 2.94 17.64 1.30
N VAL A 9 2.25 18.60 0.68
CA VAL A 9 1.30 18.31 -0.40
C VAL A 9 2.07 17.98 -1.67
N VAL A 10 1.95 16.75 -2.17
CA VAL A 10 2.62 16.29 -3.38
C VAL A 10 1.81 16.65 -4.62
N ASN A 11 0.49 16.40 -4.57
CA ASN A 11 -0.49 16.79 -5.59
C ASN A 11 -1.89 16.86 -4.95
N GLU A 12 -2.94 17.12 -5.74
CA GLU A 12 -4.33 17.25 -5.26
C GLU A 12 -4.92 15.98 -4.62
N ASN A 13 -4.33 14.82 -4.92
CA ASN A 13 -4.74 13.50 -4.43
C ASN A 13 -3.72 12.86 -3.50
N THR A 14 -2.61 13.52 -3.17
CA THR A 14 -1.51 12.89 -2.43
C THR A 14 -0.82 13.87 -1.50
N VAL A 15 -0.70 13.49 -0.22
CA VAL A 15 0.04 14.25 0.80
C VAL A 15 1.02 13.34 1.54
N GLU A 16 2.16 13.90 1.92
CA GLU A 16 3.20 13.23 2.70
C GLU A 16 3.17 13.75 4.13
N TYR A 17 3.11 12.85 5.11
CA TYR A 17 3.14 13.20 6.52
C TYR A 17 3.85 12.11 7.33
N ASN A 18 4.74 12.51 8.23
CA ASN A 18 5.47 11.63 9.14
C ASN A 18 6.15 10.41 8.46
N GLY A 19 6.75 10.63 7.28
CA GLY A 19 7.44 9.55 6.54
C GLY A 19 6.53 8.64 5.72
N PHE A 20 5.23 8.92 5.64
CA PHE A 20 4.26 8.15 4.87
C PHE A 20 3.55 9.01 3.82
N VAL A 21 3.16 8.36 2.73
CA VAL A 21 2.29 8.89 1.68
C VAL A 21 0.84 8.56 2.03
N TYR A 22 -0.03 9.55 1.90
CA TYR A 22 -1.47 9.46 2.09
C TYR A 22 -2.17 9.85 0.80
N GLU A 23 -3.09 9.02 0.35
CA GLU A 23 -3.83 9.19 -0.91
C GLU A 23 -5.28 9.58 -0.65
N LYS A 24 -5.81 10.49 -1.48
CA LYS A 24 -7.17 10.98 -1.36
C LYS A 24 -8.16 9.86 -1.67
N VAL A 25 -9.10 9.65 -0.76
CA VAL A 25 -10.16 8.64 -0.90
C VAL A 25 -11.53 9.29 -1.07
N MET A 26 -12.40 8.67 -1.87
CA MET A 26 -13.79 9.13 -2.05
C MET A 26 -14.77 8.52 -1.04
N GLY A 27 -14.26 7.84 -0.01
CA GLY A 27 -15.08 7.19 1.02
C GLY A 27 -14.95 7.87 2.38
N ASP A 28 -15.78 7.42 3.32
CA ASP A 28 -15.78 7.91 4.70
C ASP A 28 -14.39 7.81 5.35
N ALA A 29 -14.10 8.79 6.19
CA ALA A 29 -12.89 8.83 7.00
C ALA A 29 -12.90 7.71 8.04
N LYS A 30 -11.71 7.16 8.30
CA LYS A 30 -11.43 6.18 9.34
C LYS A 30 -10.45 6.77 10.35
N ALA A 31 -10.35 6.14 11.52
CA ALA A 31 -9.28 6.47 12.47
C ALA A 31 -7.91 6.37 11.79
N ALA A 32 -7.01 7.30 12.13
CA ALA A 32 -5.69 7.49 11.54
C ALA A 32 -5.63 7.99 10.09
N ASP A 33 -6.77 8.30 9.45
CA ASP A 33 -6.78 9.07 8.20
C ASP A 33 -6.37 10.54 8.48
N VAL A 34 -5.89 11.23 7.45
CA VAL A 34 -5.59 12.67 7.49
C VAL A 34 -6.70 13.42 6.78
N ILE A 35 -7.25 14.45 7.41
CA ILE A 35 -8.34 15.25 6.84
C ILE A 35 -7.88 16.68 6.58
N GLN A 36 -8.24 17.22 5.42
CA GLN A 36 -7.99 18.62 5.09
C GLN A 36 -9.27 19.42 5.31
N ALA A 37 -9.21 20.39 6.23
CA ALA A 37 -10.33 21.27 6.51
C ALA A 37 -10.69 22.10 5.27
N SER A 38 -11.95 22.01 4.83
CA SER A 38 -12.46 22.75 3.66
C SER A 38 -13.00 24.13 4.02
N GLU A 39 -13.17 24.42 5.31
CA GLU A 39 -13.67 25.71 5.80
C GLU A 39 -13.00 26.12 7.12
N GLN A 40 -13.03 27.42 7.41
CA GLN A 40 -12.55 27.97 8.68
C GLN A 40 -13.58 27.75 9.80
N GLY A 41 -13.13 27.24 10.95
CA GLY A 41 -13.98 26.97 12.12
C GLY A 41 -13.44 27.61 13.40
N ILE A 42 -14.15 27.38 14.52
CA ILE A 42 -13.64 27.74 15.84
C ILE A 42 -12.43 26.85 16.12
N ASP A 43 -11.26 27.49 16.28
CA ASP A 43 -9.96 26.83 16.49
C ASP A 43 -9.57 25.83 15.38
N ILE A 44 -10.16 25.98 14.18
CA ILE A 44 -9.86 25.22 12.96
C ILE A 44 -9.40 26.19 11.87
N THR A 45 -8.23 25.93 11.30
CA THR A 45 -7.67 26.68 10.18
C THR A 45 -8.08 26.05 8.85
N GLU A 46 -8.66 26.85 7.95
CA GLU A 46 -9.00 26.43 6.57
C GLU A 46 -7.75 25.93 5.82
N GLU A 47 -7.91 24.89 5.00
CA GLU A 47 -6.85 24.18 4.27
C GLU A 47 -5.81 23.46 5.15
N ALA A 48 -5.90 23.54 6.48
CA ALA A 48 -5.01 22.81 7.37
C ALA A 48 -5.37 21.33 7.45
N PHE A 49 -4.35 20.53 7.78
CA PHE A 49 -4.47 19.08 7.90
C PHE A 49 -4.57 18.66 9.36
N TYR A 50 -5.45 17.72 9.64
CA TYR A 50 -5.72 17.19 10.97
C TYR A 50 -5.71 15.66 10.93
N LEU A 51 -5.24 15.03 12.00
CA LEU A 51 -5.26 13.57 12.12
C LEU A 51 -6.59 13.14 12.74
N VAL A 52 -7.30 12.24 12.06
CA VAL A 52 -8.51 11.63 12.59
C VAL A 52 -8.15 10.69 13.74
N THR A 53 -8.61 11.03 14.93
CA THR A 53 -8.34 10.24 16.14
C THR A 53 -9.28 9.04 16.27
N LYS A 54 -10.56 9.22 15.91
CA LYS A 54 -11.58 8.17 15.91
C LYS A 54 -12.81 8.62 15.12
N ILE A 55 -13.68 7.68 14.82
CA ILE A 55 -15.06 7.94 14.40
C ILE A 55 -15.97 7.67 15.61
N ASP A 56 -16.87 8.58 15.92
CA ASP A 56 -17.80 8.39 17.03
C ASP A 56 -19.05 7.59 16.65
N VAL A 57 -19.96 7.40 17.61
CA VAL A 57 -21.16 6.57 17.45
C VAL A 57 -22.18 7.18 16.49
N ASP A 58 -22.12 8.48 16.27
CA ASP A 58 -22.99 9.23 15.36
C ASP A 58 -22.33 9.39 13.98
N THR A 59 -21.23 8.66 13.74
CA THR A 59 -20.40 8.64 12.53
C THR A 59 -19.57 9.91 12.28
N ASP A 60 -19.49 10.80 13.27
CA ASP A 60 -18.70 12.01 13.17
C ASP A 60 -17.20 11.73 13.31
N ILE A 61 -16.42 12.49 12.56
CA ILE A 61 -14.96 12.43 12.52
C ILE A 61 -14.43 13.22 13.72
N VAL A 62 -13.74 12.56 14.65
CA VAL A 62 -13.17 13.21 15.83
C VAL A 62 -11.69 13.48 15.61
N PHE A 63 -11.27 14.73 15.77
CA PHE A 63 -9.87 15.15 15.66
C PHE A 63 -9.52 16.16 16.75
N LYS A 64 -8.23 16.49 16.85
CA LYS A 64 -7.73 17.56 17.72
C LYS A 64 -7.59 18.85 16.92
N ASP A 65 -8.08 19.97 17.44
CA ASP A 65 -8.06 21.29 16.79
C ASP A 65 -6.79 22.11 17.12
N ASP A 66 -6.66 23.35 16.65
CA ASP A 66 -5.42 24.13 16.77
C ASP A 66 -4.96 24.33 18.23
N VAL A 67 -5.89 24.29 19.19
CA VAL A 67 -5.67 24.41 20.65
C VAL A 67 -5.62 23.08 21.39
N ASN A 68 -5.69 21.95 20.67
CA ASN A 68 -5.64 20.57 21.17
C ASN A 68 -6.90 20.11 21.93
N ASP A 69 -8.02 20.78 21.67
CA ASP A 69 -9.34 20.34 22.10
C ASP A 69 -9.95 19.39 21.08
N SER A 70 -10.90 18.55 21.51
CA SER A 70 -11.57 17.61 20.62
C SER A 70 -12.65 18.34 19.83
N ASN A 71 -12.60 18.20 18.51
CA ASN A 71 -13.56 18.79 17.58
C ASN A 71 -14.07 17.74 16.59
N TYR A 72 -15.12 18.09 15.85
CA TYR A 72 -15.93 17.16 15.07
C TYR A 72 -16.11 17.67 13.64
N PHE A 73 -15.97 16.76 12.68
CA PHE A 73 -16.36 16.99 11.30
C PHE A 73 -17.39 15.95 10.86
N THR A 74 -18.30 16.35 9.98
CA THR A 74 -19.25 15.44 9.36
C THR A 74 -18.59 14.73 8.17
N GLN A 75 -18.96 13.45 7.96
CA GLN A 75 -18.48 12.66 6.83
C GLN A 75 -18.84 13.31 5.49
N GLY A 76 -17.94 13.21 4.52
CA GLY A 76 -18.17 13.65 3.14
C GLY A 76 -18.04 15.16 2.87
N GLU A 77 -17.82 16.00 3.89
CA GLU A 77 -17.71 17.47 3.72
C GLU A 77 -16.26 17.96 3.52
N HIS A 78 -15.28 17.10 3.81
CA HIS A 78 -13.85 17.43 3.79
C HIS A 78 -13.05 16.40 3.00
N SER A 79 -11.89 16.80 2.49
CA SER A 79 -11.02 15.87 1.76
C SER A 79 -10.31 14.93 2.72
N VAL A 80 -10.49 13.63 2.52
CA VAL A 80 -9.89 12.57 3.35
C VAL A 80 -8.73 11.93 2.60
N PHE A 81 -7.62 11.78 3.29
CA PHE A 81 -6.41 11.15 2.80
C PHE A 81 -6.08 9.93 3.66
N ARG A 82 -6.02 8.75 3.04
CA ARG A 82 -5.74 7.47 3.71
C ARG A 82 -4.28 7.10 3.56
N LYS A 83 -3.70 6.62 4.66
CA LYS A 83 -2.31 6.13 4.68
C LYS A 83 -2.15 5.02 3.64
N SER A 84 -1.24 5.22 2.68
CA SER A 84 -1.00 4.30 1.57
C SER A 84 0.30 3.52 1.79
N HIS A 85 1.46 4.16 1.66
CA HIS A 85 2.77 3.50 1.78
C HIS A 85 3.83 4.43 2.38
N ALA A 86 4.98 3.88 2.83
CA ALA A 86 6.10 4.69 3.30
C ALA A 86 6.77 5.46 2.15
N ILE A 87 7.39 6.60 2.44
CA ILE A 87 8.18 7.36 1.47
C ILE A 87 9.51 6.64 1.27
N THR A 88 9.69 5.98 0.12
CA THR A 88 10.98 5.47 -0.33
C THR A 88 11.77 6.62 -0.95
N ASN A 89 12.61 7.30 -0.15
CA ASN A 89 13.54 8.29 -0.66
C ASN A 89 14.70 7.60 -1.41
N ASP A 90 14.40 6.96 -2.53
CA ASP A 90 15.42 6.49 -3.45
C ASP A 90 15.86 7.70 -4.31
N LYS A 91 16.85 8.42 -3.79
CA LYS A 91 17.63 9.49 -4.44
C LYS A 91 16.82 10.53 -5.21
N LEU A 92 16.57 11.69 -4.60
CA LEU A 92 16.54 12.98 -5.30
C LEU A 92 16.68 14.12 -4.29
N THR A 93 17.78 14.08 -3.54
CA THR A 93 18.37 15.33 -3.04
C THR A 93 19.33 15.80 -4.13
N ASP A 94 19.02 17.01 -4.63
CA ASP A 94 19.94 17.97 -5.26
C ASP A 94 19.87 18.07 -6.80
N ALA A 95 19.47 19.28 -7.22
CA ALA A 95 19.68 19.95 -8.52
C ALA A 95 18.64 19.77 -9.63
N GLU A 96 18.07 20.91 -10.03
CA GLU A 96 17.29 21.18 -11.24
C GLU A 96 17.90 20.50 -12.48
N GLY A 97 17.22 19.49 -13.01
CA GLY A 97 17.61 18.77 -14.22
C GLY A 97 16.39 18.39 -15.05
N VAL A 98 16.44 18.68 -16.35
CA VAL A 98 15.40 18.40 -17.35
C VAL A 98 15.04 16.91 -17.34
N VAL A 99 13.77 16.59 -17.22
CA VAL A 99 13.26 15.20 -17.19
C VAL A 99 12.80 14.82 -18.60
N THR A 100 13.19 13.63 -19.03
CA THR A 100 12.71 13.03 -20.30
C THR A 100 11.78 11.88 -19.98
N ILE A 101 10.51 11.99 -20.35
CA ILE A 101 9.52 10.92 -20.21
C ILE A 101 9.23 10.35 -21.58
N THR A 102 9.26 9.02 -21.71
CA THR A 102 8.87 8.31 -22.94
C THR A 102 7.50 7.68 -22.72
N LEU A 103 6.53 8.04 -23.56
CA LEU A 103 5.17 7.50 -23.53
C LEU A 103 5.10 6.10 -24.17
N PRO A 104 4.03 5.32 -23.91
CA PRO A 104 3.86 3.96 -24.43
C PRO A 104 3.86 3.86 -25.97
N ASP A 105 3.54 4.96 -26.67
CA ASP A 105 3.58 5.06 -28.12
C ASP A 105 4.98 5.41 -28.69
N GLY A 106 5.98 5.55 -27.81
CA GLY A 106 7.36 5.88 -28.16
C GLY A 106 7.65 7.39 -28.22
N THR A 107 6.67 8.25 -27.96
CA THR A 107 6.85 9.72 -27.97
C THR A 107 7.68 10.17 -26.76
N LYS A 108 8.71 10.99 -26.98
CA LYS A 108 9.58 11.53 -25.93
C LYS A 108 9.22 12.99 -25.63
N LEU A 109 8.97 13.29 -24.36
CA LEU A 109 8.70 14.63 -23.86
C LEU A 109 9.86 15.08 -22.96
N GLU A 110 10.49 16.21 -23.30
CA GLU A 110 11.61 16.81 -22.57
C GLU A 110 11.19 18.17 -22.01
N GLY A 111 11.31 18.37 -20.69
CA GLY A 111 10.93 19.64 -20.05
C GLY A 111 11.29 19.73 -18.58
N THR A 112 11.08 20.91 -18.00
CA THR A 112 11.17 21.07 -16.53
C THR A 112 9.92 20.50 -15.86
N PRO A 113 9.97 20.09 -14.59
CA PRO A 113 8.78 19.56 -13.88
C PRO A 113 7.55 20.49 -13.97
N SER A 114 7.77 21.81 -14.03
CA SER A 114 6.71 22.82 -14.17
C SER A 114 6.08 22.87 -15.58
N ASP A 115 6.81 22.46 -16.61
CA ASP A 115 6.29 22.39 -17.99
C ASP A 115 5.41 21.14 -18.18
N LEU A 116 5.73 20.05 -17.48
CA LEU A 116 4.99 18.79 -17.49
C LEU A 116 3.62 18.90 -16.80
N GLU A 117 3.50 19.66 -15.70
CA GLU A 117 2.21 19.91 -15.03
C GLU A 117 1.17 20.60 -15.95
N LYS A 118 1.61 21.51 -16.82
CA LYS A 118 0.71 22.22 -17.75
C LYS A 118 0.18 21.32 -18.87
N ILE A 119 0.96 20.33 -19.27
CA ILE A 119 0.60 19.37 -20.32
C ILE A 119 -0.43 18.37 -19.78
N THR A 120 -0.23 17.86 -18.56
CA THR A 120 -1.16 16.94 -17.90
C THR A 120 -2.52 17.56 -17.64
N ARG A 121 -2.55 18.82 -17.16
CA ARG A 121 -3.81 19.57 -16.94
C ARG A 121 -4.57 19.86 -18.24
N SER A 122 -3.87 19.98 -19.37
CA SER A 122 -4.49 20.20 -20.68
C SER A 122 -5.06 18.91 -21.31
N MET A 123 -4.51 17.74 -20.99
CA MET A 123 -5.07 16.44 -21.43
C MET A 123 -6.34 16.05 -20.66
N GLN A 124 -6.40 16.32 -19.35
CA GLN A 124 -7.62 16.09 -18.56
C GLN A 124 -8.79 16.99 -18.97
N ALA A 125 -8.51 18.21 -19.44
CA ALA A 125 -9.54 19.12 -19.95
C ALA A 125 -10.20 18.62 -21.25
N LEU A 126 -9.47 17.89 -22.11
CA LEU A 126 -10.00 17.35 -23.37
C LEU A 126 -10.79 16.05 -23.18
N GLN A 127 -10.56 15.30 -22.10
CA GLN A 127 -11.30 14.06 -21.80
C GLN A 127 -12.67 14.32 -21.14
N ASN A 128 -12.84 15.46 -20.46
CA ASN A 128 -14.12 15.80 -19.80
C ASN A 128 -15.20 16.38 -20.75
N GLU A 129 -14.88 16.69 -22.01
CA GLU A 129 -15.88 17.19 -22.98
C GLU A 129 -16.61 16.08 -23.77
N GLN A 130 -16.22 14.80 -23.65
CA GLN A 130 -16.80 13.70 -24.44
C GLN A 130 -17.84 12.82 -23.71
N VAL A 131 -18.16 13.08 -22.43
CA VAL A 131 -19.00 12.18 -21.60
C VAL A 131 -20.45 12.68 -21.41
N ALA A 132 -20.88 13.74 -22.08
CA ALA A 132 -22.23 14.29 -21.91
C ALA A 132 -23.11 14.08 -23.16
N THR A 133 -23.86 12.97 -23.21
CA THR A 133 -25.16 12.67 -23.92
C THR A 133 -25.21 11.14 -24.14
N VAL A 134 -26.21 10.33 -23.77
CA VAL A 134 -27.67 10.35 -23.98
C VAL A 134 -28.35 9.32 -23.02
N GLU A 135 -29.56 9.62 -22.54
CA GLU A 135 -30.48 8.78 -21.74
C GLU A 135 -31.43 7.87 -22.58
N MET A 136 -31.66 6.63 -22.09
CA MET A 136 -32.91 5.77 -22.04
C MET A 136 -33.68 5.38 -23.35
N PRO A 137 -34.62 4.36 -23.38
CA PRO A 137 -35.20 3.50 -22.30
C PRO A 137 -35.36 1.97 -22.58
N GLU A 138 -35.85 1.24 -21.56
CA GLU A 138 -36.30 -0.17 -21.51
C GLU A 138 -37.55 -0.50 -22.37
N GLU A 139 -37.68 -1.75 -22.84
CA GLU A 139 -38.98 -2.37 -23.15
C GLU A 139 -38.98 -3.89 -22.87
N THR A 140 -40.06 -4.36 -22.25
CA THR A 140 -40.34 -5.73 -21.78
C THR A 140 -41.17 -6.53 -22.78
N VAL A 141 -40.88 -7.83 -23.02
CA VAL A 141 -41.87 -8.81 -23.56
C VAL A 141 -41.63 -10.22 -23.00
N GLU A 142 -42.69 -10.86 -22.50
CA GLU A 142 -42.78 -12.26 -22.05
C GLU A 142 -43.29 -13.22 -23.17
N VAL A 143 -43.05 -14.53 -22.97
CA VAL A 143 -43.94 -15.71 -23.20
C VAL A 143 -43.38 -16.87 -24.07
N GLU A 144 -43.05 -17.96 -23.36
CA GLU A 144 -43.32 -19.41 -23.51
C GLU A 144 -43.07 -20.26 -24.80
N GLU A 145 -42.22 -21.28 -24.61
CA GLU A 145 -42.28 -22.74 -24.92
C GLU A 145 -42.45 -23.34 -26.36
N ALA A 146 -41.40 -24.12 -26.71
CA ALA A 146 -41.38 -25.52 -27.17
C ALA A 146 -41.62 -25.92 -28.65
N GLY A 147 -40.56 -26.46 -29.28
CA GLY A 147 -40.62 -27.41 -30.41
C GLY A 147 -39.30 -27.55 -31.21
N GLU A 148 -38.61 -28.70 -31.13
CA GLU A 148 -37.42 -29.04 -31.97
C GLU A 148 -37.82 -29.68 -33.34
N PRO A 149 -36.89 -29.89 -34.32
CA PRO A 149 -36.51 -28.86 -35.28
C PRO A 149 -36.69 -29.36 -36.73
N VAL A 150 -37.27 -28.52 -37.59
CA VAL A 150 -36.97 -28.56 -39.02
C VAL A 150 -35.78 -27.63 -39.21
N SER A 151 -34.79 -28.00 -40.04
CA SER A 151 -33.68 -27.12 -40.41
C SER A 151 -34.24 -25.91 -41.15
N GLU A 152 -34.70 -24.92 -40.41
CA GLU A 152 -35.18 -23.65 -40.91
C GLU A 152 -33.97 -22.79 -41.26
N ARG A 153 -34.03 -22.18 -42.46
CA ARG A 153 -33.10 -21.15 -42.91
C ARG A 153 -33.01 -20.07 -41.83
N LEU A 154 -31.78 -19.64 -41.50
CA LEU A 154 -31.54 -18.59 -40.51
C LEU A 154 -32.36 -17.34 -40.84
N GLN A 155 -33.00 -16.74 -39.83
CA GLN A 155 -33.88 -15.59 -40.01
C GLN A 155 -33.22 -14.30 -39.51
N VAL A 156 -33.72 -13.15 -39.97
CA VAL A 156 -33.34 -11.86 -39.41
C VAL A 156 -33.65 -11.84 -37.92
N GLY A 157 -32.65 -11.49 -37.11
CA GLY A 157 -32.71 -11.53 -35.65
C GLY A 157 -32.03 -12.76 -35.03
N ASP A 158 -31.78 -13.83 -35.80
CA ASP A 158 -31.03 -15.00 -35.31
C ASP A 158 -29.55 -14.65 -35.08
N TYR A 159 -28.95 -15.33 -34.11
CA TYR A 159 -27.50 -15.34 -33.91
C TYR A 159 -26.89 -16.54 -34.61
N ALA A 160 -25.78 -16.32 -35.29
CA ALA A 160 -25.07 -17.34 -36.04
C ALA A 160 -23.57 -17.28 -35.77
N LYS A 161 -22.94 -18.45 -35.77
CA LYS A 161 -21.50 -18.63 -35.73
C LYS A 161 -20.94 -18.73 -37.14
N VAL A 162 -19.91 -17.95 -37.43
CA VAL A 162 -19.18 -17.99 -38.70
C VAL A 162 -18.33 -19.25 -38.76
N ILE A 163 -18.54 -20.10 -39.78
CA ILE A 163 -17.89 -21.42 -39.91
C ILE A 163 -16.96 -21.55 -41.12
N THR A 164 -16.74 -20.49 -41.90
CA THR A 164 -15.77 -20.55 -43.02
C THR A 164 -14.55 -19.69 -42.76
N HIS A 165 -13.47 -20.04 -43.45
CA HIS A 165 -12.19 -19.35 -43.41
C HIS A 165 -12.08 -18.28 -44.51
N ASP A 166 -13.12 -18.10 -45.33
CA ASP A 166 -13.15 -17.10 -46.38
C ASP A 166 -13.49 -15.75 -45.74
N ASN A 167 -12.43 -15.06 -45.32
CA ASN A 167 -12.52 -13.77 -44.65
C ASN A 167 -13.17 -12.72 -45.58
N ASN A 168 -14.39 -12.31 -45.27
CA ASN A 168 -15.09 -11.20 -45.95
C ASN A 168 -14.47 -9.82 -45.63
N GLY A 169 -13.45 -9.79 -44.78
CA GLY A 169 -12.71 -8.61 -44.33
C GLY A 169 -13.31 -7.91 -43.11
N MET A 170 -14.44 -8.41 -42.58
CA MET A 170 -15.24 -7.75 -41.52
C MET A 170 -15.60 -8.67 -40.34
N SER A 171 -15.50 -9.99 -40.51
CA SER A 171 -15.76 -11.01 -39.48
C SER A 171 -14.78 -12.19 -39.63
N GLU A 172 -14.41 -12.80 -38.50
CA GLU A 172 -13.46 -13.90 -38.41
C GLU A 172 -14.15 -15.26 -38.18
N PHE A 173 -13.43 -16.34 -38.46
CA PHE A 173 -13.90 -17.70 -38.19
C PHE A 173 -14.21 -17.87 -36.69
N SER A 174 -15.37 -18.46 -36.38
CA SER A 174 -15.94 -18.62 -35.04
C SER A 174 -16.53 -17.35 -34.39
N ASP A 175 -16.57 -16.21 -35.08
CA ASP A 175 -17.30 -15.05 -34.58
C ASP A 175 -18.80 -15.38 -34.43
N ILE A 176 -19.40 -14.86 -33.35
CA ILE A 176 -20.86 -14.88 -33.16
C ILE A 176 -21.41 -13.55 -33.66
N VAL A 177 -22.22 -13.62 -34.71
CA VAL A 177 -22.81 -12.47 -35.38
C VAL A 177 -24.33 -12.54 -35.34
N LYS A 178 -24.99 -11.38 -35.36
CA LYS A 178 -26.43 -11.25 -35.44
C LYS A 178 -26.84 -10.95 -36.87
N ILE A 179 -27.82 -11.68 -37.41
CA ILE A 179 -28.36 -11.41 -38.74
C ILE A 179 -29.27 -10.18 -38.66
N THR A 180 -28.91 -9.13 -39.38
CA THR A 180 -29.63 -7.85 -39.40
C THR A 180 -30.48 -7.68 -40.66
N GLU A 181 -30.12 -8.35 -41.74
CA GLU A 181 -30.87 -8.33 -43.01
C GLU A 181 -30.73 -9.66 -43.74
N ASP A 182 -31.78 -9.99 -44.50
CA ASP A 182 -31.82 -11.13 -45.41
C ASP A 182 -32.41 -10.66 -46.75
N ASP A 183 -31.58 -10.54 -47.77
CA ASP A 183 -32.00 -10.00 -49.08
C ASP A 183 -32.32 -11.09 -50.12
N GLU A 184 -32.25 -12.37 -49.73
CA GLU A 184 -32.48 -13.55 -50.58
C GLU A 184 -31.58 -13.62 -51.84
N THR A 185 -30.46 -12.88 -51.88
CA THR A 185 -29.49 -12.96 -52.97
C THR A 185 -28.49 -14.10 -52.79
N ASP A 186 -27.47 -14.16 -53.64
CA ASP A 186 -26.40 -15.17 -53.55
C ASP A 186 -25.61 -15.06 -52.23
N VAL A 187 -25.53 -13.89 -51.60
CA VAL A 187 -24.89 -13.65 -50.29
C VAL A 187 -25.93 -13.00 -49.39
N PRO A 188 -26.90 -13.76 -48.87
CA PRO A 188 -28.16 -13.18 -48.43
C PRO A 188 -28.10 -12.49 -47.07
N PHE A 189 -27.17 -12.85 -46.20
CA PHE A 189 -27.23 -12.45 -44.79
C PHE A 189 -26.30 -11.29 -44.48
N ASN A 190 -26.87 -10.13 -44.16
CA ASN A 190 -26.14 -9.03 -43.56
C ASN A 190 -26.03 -9.25 -42.06
N THR A 191 -24.86 -9.03 -41.48
CA THR A 191 -24.65 -9.30 -40.06
C THR A 191 -23.92 -8.17 -39.33
N ASP A 192 -24.21 -8.06 -38.03
CA ASP A 192 -23.50 -7.20 -37.07
C ASP A 192 -22.87 -8.08 -35.97
N HIS A 193 -21.75 -7.62 -35.43
CA HIS A 193 -21.17 -8.12 -34.18
C HIS A 193 -22.13 -7.84 -33.01
N LEU A 194 -21.96 -8.56 -31.90
CA LEU A 194 -22.80 -8.39 -30.71
C LEU A 194 -22.70 -6.99 -30.08
N ASP A 195 -21.61 -6.27 -30.36
CA ASP A 195 -21.39 -4.88 -29.96
C ASP A 195 -22.02 -3.85 -30.93
N GLY A 196 -22.75 -4.32 -31.95
CA GLY A 196 -23.43 -3.50 -32.95
C GLY A 196 -22.52 -3.00 -34.08
N ARG A 197 -21.25 -3.42 -34.14
CA ARG A 197 -20.37 -3.12 -35.30
C ARG A 197 -20.75 -3.97 -36.50
N TYR A 198 -20.64 -3.40 -37.69
CA TYR A 198 -20.88 -4.10 -38.95
C TYR A 198 -19.94 -5.30 -39.15
N ALA A 199 -20.50 -6.49 -39.39
CA ALA A 199 -19.78 -7.77 -39.55
C ALA A 199 -19.83 -8.35 -40.98
N GLY A 200 -20.41 -7.60 -41.93
CA GLY A 200 -20.38 -7.94 -43.35
C GLY A 200 -21.52 -8.85 -43.82
N TRP A 201 -21.48 -9.17 -45.12
CA TRP A 201 -22.43 -10.11 -45.74
C TRP A 201 -21.86 -11.53 -45.77
N HIS A 202 -22.72 -12.53 -45.58
CA HIS A 202 -22.38 -13.95 -45.46
C HIS A 202 -23.25 -14.84 -46.34
N TYR A 203 -22.68 -15.93 -46.86
CA TYR A 203 -23.45 -16.99 -47.50
C TYR A 203 -24.21 -17.80 -46.45
N GLU A 204 -25.31 -18.45 -46.86
CA GLU A 204 -26.04 -19.34 -45.96
C GLU A 204 -25.19 -20.51 -45.44
N ASN A 205 -24.26 -21.00 -46.25
CA ASN A 205 -23.33 -22.05 -45.83
C ASN A 205 -22.17 -21.54 -44.96
N ASP A 206 -22.06 -20.22 -44.76
CA ASP A 206 -21.01 -19.63 -43.93
C ASP A 206 -21.38 -19.54 -42.46
N LEU A 207 -22.66 -19.72 -42.17
CA LEU A 207 -23.26 -19.47 -40.89
C LEU A 207 -23.93 -20.75 -40.38
N VAL A 208 -23.72 -21.03 -39.10
CA VAL A 208 -24.49 -22.04 -38.36
C VAL A 208 -25.18 -21.35 -37.21
N ARG A 209 -26.43 -21.71 -36.90
CA ARG A 209 -27.14 -21.15 -35.75
C ARG A 209 -26.29 -21.27 -34.48
N ALA A 210 -26.01 -20.14 -33.84
CA ALA A 210 -25.30 -20.11 -32.57
C ALA A 210 -26.22 -20.64 -31.47
N THR A 211 -25.68 -21.40 -30.52
CA THR A 211 -26.46 -21.82 -29.36
C THR A 211 -26.64 -20.67 -28.38
N GLU A 212 -27.67 -20.73 -27.52
CA GLU A 212 -27.86 -19.74 -26.45
C GLU A 212 -26.62 -19.62 -25.55
N ASP A 213 -25.93 -20.73 -25.29
CA ASP A 213 -24.67 -20.76 -24.54
C ASP A 213 -23.53 -20.01 -25.26
N GLU A 214 -23.42 -20.17 -26.58
CA GLU A 214 -22.40 -19.47 -27.40
C GLU A 214 -22.68 -17.95 -27.47
N VAL A 215 -23.95 -17.56 -27.62
CA VAL A 215 -24.35 -16.14 -27.59
C VAL A 215 -24.05 -15.55 -26.22
N LYS A 216 -24.43 -16.25 -25.14
CA LYS A 216 -24.19 -15.80 -23.77
C LYS A 216 -22.69 -15.60 -23.51
N ALA A 217 -21.85 -16.58 -23.86
CA ALA A 217 -20.40 -16.51 -23.70
C ALA A 217 -19.76 -15.34 -24.47
N ALA A 218 -20.33 -14.97 -25.62
CA ALA A 218 -19.85 -13.83 -26.42
C ALA A 218 -20.38 -12.46 -25.95
N THR A 219 -21.49 -12.43 -25.19
CA THR A 219 -22.03 -11.21 -24.56
C THR A 219 -21.53 -10.96 -23.13
N GLU A 220 -21.01 -11.99 -22.44
CA GLU A 220 -20.40 -11.80 -21.13
C GLU A 220 -19.16 -10.91 -21.26
N PRO A 221 -18.98 -9.90 -20.38
CA PRO A 221 -17.81 -9.04 -20.44
C PRO A 221 -16.57 -9.91 -20.36
N LYS A 222 -15.75 -9.84 -21.41
CA LYS A 222 -14.47 -10.54 -21.53
C LYS A 222 -13.71 -10.34 -20.21
N VAL A 223 -13.45 -11.44 -19.50
CA VAL A 223 -12.77 -11.45 -18.21
C VAL A 223 -11.57 -10.52 -18.28
N GLU A 224 -11.47 -9.54 -17.37
CA GLU A 224 -10.29 -8.68 -17.30
C GLU A 224 -9.05 -9.57 -17.22
N THR A 225 -8.21 -9.52 -18.26
CA THR A 225 -6.94 -10.23 -18.30
C THR A 225 -6.08 -9.78 -17.13
N LEU A 226 -5.51 -10.73 -16.40
CA LEU A 226 -4.64 -10.47 -15.26
C LEU A 226 -3.44 -9.60 -15.70
N LYS A 227 -3.06 -8.64 -14.87
CA LYS A 227 -1.94 -7.73 -15.12
C LYS A 227 -0.80 -8.04 -14.17
N VAL A 228 0.42 -7.61 -14.54
CA VAL A 228 1.56 -7.66 -13.61
C VAL A 228 1.22 -6.90 -12.34
N GLY A 229 1.45 -7.53 -11.20
CA GLY A 229 1.08 -7.03 -9.87
C GLY A 229 -0.22 -7.62 -9.32
N ASP A 230 -1.10 -8.17 -10.15
CA ASP A 230 -2.33 -8.82 -9.70
C ASP A 230 -2.03 -10.11 -8.93
N TYR A 231 -2.91 -10.44 -7.98
CA TYR A 231 -2.93 -11.75 -7.34
C TYR A 231 -3.94 -12.67 -8.03
N ALA A 232 -3.56 -13.92 -8.19
CA ALA A 232 -4.36 -14.95 -8.83
C ALA A 232 -4.35 -16.24 -8.03
N LYS A 233 -5.45 -16.98 -8.10
CA LYS A 233 -5.60 -18.31 -7.52
C LYS A 233 -5.37 -19.37 -8.59
N VAL A 234 -4.54 -20.36 -8.28
CA VAL A 234 -4.25 -21.49 -9.16
C VAL A 234 -5.45 -22.43 -9.18
N VAL A 235 -6.07 -22.58 -10.35
CA VAL A 235 -7.20 -23.50 -10.58
C VAL A 235 -6.82 -24.70 -11.45
N GLY A 236 -5.75 -24.56 -12.23
CA GLY A 236 -5.14 -25.62 -13.03
C GLY A 236 -4.39 -26.65 -12.18
N ASN A 237 -3.96 -27.74 -12.81
CA ASN A 237 -3.18 -28.81 -12.19
C ASN A 237 -1.89 -29.13 -12.96
N GLU A 238 -1.46 -28.25 -13.88
CA GLU A 238 -0.26 -28.45 -14.69
C GLU A 238 1.01 -27.88 -14.01
N SER A 239 0.87 -27.12 -12.92
CA SER A 239 2.02 -26.64 -12.14
C SER A 239 2.61 -27.74 -11.27
N ASP A 240 3.92 -27.98 -11.40
CA ASP A 240 4.66 -28.92 -10.54
C ASP A 240 5.03 -28.31 -9.17
N VAL A 241 4.85 -27.00 -9.00
CA VAL A 241 5.28 -26.22 -7.83
C VAL A 241 4.09 -25.81 -6.96
N TYR A 242 2.99 -25.37 -7.58
CA TYR A 242 1.85 -24.80 -6.88
C TYR A 242 0.64 -25.74 -6.94
N GLU A 243 0.11 -26.08 -5.77
CA GLU A 243 -1.11 -26.88 -5.68
C GLU A 243 -2.34 -26.05 -6.07
N LYS A 244 -3.38 -26.73 -6.56
CA LYS A 244 -4.67 -26.10 -6.82
C LYS A 244 -5.21 -25.42 -5.55
N GLY A 245 -5.55 -24.15 -5.66
CA GLY A 245 -5.98 -23.29 -4.55
C GLY A 245 -4.87 -22.35 -4.04
N SER A 246 -3.61 -22.55 -4.45
CA SER A 246 -2.52 -21.64 -4.08
C SER A 246 -2.75 -20.24 -4.64
N ILE A 247 -2.40 -19.22 -3.87
CA ILE A 247 -2.40 -17.83 -4.33
C ILE A 247 -1.00 -17.45 -4.82
N VAL A 248 -0.93 -16.88 -6.01
CA VAL A 248 0.28 -16.42 -6.69
C VAL A 248 0.13 -14.96 -7.10
N LYS A 249 1.26 -14.25 -7.23
CA LYS A 249 1.35 -12.88 -7.73
C LYS A 249 1.92 -12.89 -9.14
N ILE A 250 1.26 -12.21 -10.07
CA ILE A 250 1.75 -12.10 -11.46
C ILE A 250 2.96 -11.17 -11.48
N THR A 251 4.10 -11.66 -11.95
CA THR A 251 5.36 -10.91 -12.02
C THR A 251 5.71 -10.48 -13.44
N ASP A 252 5.25 -11.24 -14.44
CA ASP A 252 5.48 -10.94 -15.85
C ASP A 252 4.37 -11.53 -16.74
N VAL A 253 4.22 -11.00 -17.94
CA VAL A 253 3.32 -11.49 -18.99
C VAL A 253 4.20 -11.86 -20.19
N PRO A 254 4.82 -13.04 -20.19
CA PRO A 254 5.81 -13.40 -21.20
C PRO A 254 5.16 -13.53 -22.59
N TYR A 255 5.83 -13.04 -23.62
CA TYR A 255 5.42 -13.29 -25.01
C TYR A 255 5.86 -14.70 -25.44
N GLY A 256 4.92 -15.65 -25.61
CA GLY A 256 5.26 -16.97 -26.11
C GLY A 256 4.21 -18.05 -25.87
N LYS A 257 4.67 -19.24 -25.44
CA LYS A 257 3.81 -20.40 -25.15
C LYS A 257 2.91 -20.17 -23.93
N TRP A 258 3.36 -19.37 -22.97
CA TRP A 258 2.71 -19.18 -21.68
C TRP A 258 2.17 -17.76 -21.59
N ASP A 259 1.06 -17.59 -20.86
CA ASP A 259 0.37 -16.31 -20.77
C ASP A 259 0.88 -15.48 -19.59
N TYR A 260 1.24 -16.14 -18.48
CA TYR A 260 1.67 -15.47 -17.25
C TYR A 260 2.90 -16.11 -16.63
N GLN A 261 3.71 -15.29 -15.99
CA GLN A 261 4.71 -15.72 -15.02
C GLN A 261 4.25 -15.26 -13.64
N ALA A 262 4.23 -16.17 -12.68
CA ALA A 262 3.80 -15.87 -11.33
C ALA A 262 4.66 -16.55 -10.28
N ILE A 263 4.65 -15.96 -9.08
CA ILE A 263 5.35 -16.46 -7.90
C ILE A 263 4.33 -16.67 -6.78
N GLY A 264 4.53 -17.71 -5.97
CA GLY A 264 3.72 -17.91 -4.76
C GLY A 264 3.94 -16.79 -3.77
N ILE A 265 2.90 -16.48 -2.99
CA ILE A 265 3.04 -15.55 -1.86
C ILE A 265 4.00 -16.18 -0.85
N LYS A 266 5.14 -15.54 -0.60
CA LYS A 266 6.03 -15.81 0.53
C LYS A 266 6.05 -14.59 1.44
N LYS A 267 6.45 -14.83 2.69
CA LYS A 267 6.26 -13.91 3.84
C LYS A 267 6.75 -12.48 3.58
N ASP A 268 7.74 -12.32 2.70
CA ASP A 268 8.50 -11.07 2.57
C ASP A 268 8.39 -10.42 1.18
N ASP A 269 7.41 -10.81 0.34
CA ASP A 269 7.36 -10.47 -1.10
C ASP A 269 8.71 -10.76 -1.83
N GLU A 270 9.60 -11.53 -1.19
CA GLU A 270 10.92 -11.90 -1.71
C GLU A 270 10.76 -12.97 -2.78
N ILE A 271 11.18 -12.57 -3.98
CA ILE A 271 11.28 -13.40 -5.16
C ILE A 271 12.40 -14.43 -4.91
N GLU A 272 12.03 -15.66 -4.54
CA GLU A 272 12.91 -16.78 -4.89
C GLU A 272 12.79 -17.00 -6.40
N GLU A 273 13.90 -17.30 -7.07
CA GLU A 273 14.02 -17.48 -8.53
C GLU A 273 13.14 -18.61 -9.12
N ALA A 274 12.28 -19.25 -8.32
CA ALA A 274 11.31 -20.26 -8.76
C ALA A 274 10.00 -19.59 -9.20
N TYR A 275 10.09 -18.79 -10.26
CA TYR A 275 8.91 -18.41 -11.03
C TYR A 275 8.33 -19.63 -11.74
N GLU A 276 7.01 -19.73 -11.78
CA GLU A 276 6.31 -20.73 -12.57
C GLU A 276 5.56 -20.03 -13.70
N GLN A 277 5.42 -20.73 -14.82
CA GLN A 277 4.72 -20.24 -16.01
C GLN A 277 3.32 -20.85 -16.06
N PHE A 278 2.33 -20.03 -16.31
CA PHE A 278 0.92 -20.42 -16.31
C PHE A 278 0.26 -20.04 -17.62
N PHE A 279 -0.74 -20.82 -18.01
CA PHE A 279 -1.72 -20.40 -19.01
C PHE A 279 -2.86 -19.61 -18.36
N GLU A 280 -3.54 -18.78 -19.14
CA GLU A 280 -4.68 -17.99 -18.68
C GLU A 280 -5.79 -18.84 -18.06
N ARG A 281 -6.04 -20.02 -18.64
CA ARG A 281 -7.04 -20.98 -18.12
C ARG A 281 -6.71 -21.56 -16.74
N GLU A 282 -5.49 -21.41 -16.25
CA GLU A 282 -5.02 -22.02 -15.00
C GLU A 282 -5.09 -21.08 -13.81
N LEU A 283 -5.38 -19.80 -14.07
CA LEU A 283 -5.41 -18.75 -13.08
C LEU A 283 -6.77 -18.05 -13.11
N VAL A 284 -7.26 -17.69 -11.93
CA VAL A 284 -8.39 -16.78 -11.77
C VAL A 284 -7.98 -15.65 -10.84
N LYS A 285 -8.50 -14.44 -11.03
CA LYS A 285 -8.22 -13.31 -10.13
C LYS A 285 -8.57 -13.70 -8.68
N ALA A 286 -7.62 -13.55 -7.77
CA ALA A 286 -7.84 -13.81 -6.35
C ALA A 286 -8.61 -12.65 -5.73
N THR A 287 -9.44 -12.94 -4.72
CA THR A 287 -10.08 -11.88 -3.93
C THR A 287 -9.13 -11.34 -2.87
N ASP A 288 -9.37 -10.13 -2.38
CA ASP A 288 -8.58 -9.53 -1.30
C ASP A 288 -8.56 -10.41 -0.04
N GLU A 289 -9.68 -11.08 0.26
CA GLU A 289 -9.81 -12.03 1.37
C GLU A 289 -8.92 -13.26 1.16
N GLU A 290 -8.91 -13.86 -0.04
CA GLU A 290 -8.06 -15.02 -0.34
C GLU A 290 -6.58 -14.66 -0.25
N VAL A 291 -6.22 -13.45 -0.70
CA VAL A 291 -4.85 -12.93 -0.57
C VAL A 291 -4.49 -12.72 0.91
N LEU A 292 -5.41 -12.17 1.70
CA LEU A 292 -5.18 -11.94 3.13
C LEU A 292 -5.01 -13.27 3.89
N GLU A 293 -5.88 -14.25 3.67
CA GLU A 293 -5.76 -15.58 4.30
C GLU A 293 -4.43 -16.26 3.91
N ALA A 294 -4.02 -16.17 2.64
CA ALA A 294 -2.75 -16.69 2.19
C ALA A 294 -1.54 -15.99 2.85
N LYS A 295 -1.59 -14.66 3.02
CA LYS A 295 -0.56 -13.91 3.74
C LYS A 295 -0.53 -14.24 5.23
N GLN A 296 -1.70 -14.32 5.87
CA GLN A 296 -1.87 -14.71 7.27
C GLN A 296 -1.24 -16.07 7.56
N ALA A 297 -1.40 -17.06 6.67
CA ALA A 297 -0.81 -18.39 6.80
C ALA A 297 0.73 -18.38 6.90
N LEU A 298 1.39 -17.30 6.47
CA LEU A 298 2.85 -17.15 6.48
C LEU A 298 3.39 -16.54 7.78
N LEU A 299 2.53 -16.01 8.66
CA LEU A 299 2.92 -15.46 9.96
C LEU A 299 3.59 -16.53 10.83
N LYS A 300 4.66 -16.14 11.51
CA LYS A 300 5.43 -16.97 12.45
C LYS A 300 5.89 -16.17 13.68
N GLU A 301 6.48 -16.89 14.64
CA GLU A 301 7.14 -16.28 15.80
C GLU A 301 8.24 -15.31 15.37
N GLY A 302 8.23 -14.12 15.97
CA GLY A 302 9.15 -13.02 15.69
C GLY A 302 8.61 -11.98 14.70
N ASP A 303 7.44 -12.22 14.11
CA ASP A 303 6.88 -11.32 13.09
C ASP A 303 6.13 -10.15 13.73
N PHE A 304 5.94 -9.09 12.94
CA PHE A 304 5.04 -8.00 13.27
C PHE A 304 3.75 -8.12 12.46
N ALA A 305 2.62 -7.84 13.10
CA ALA A 305 1.32 -7.85 12.45
C ALA A 305 0.45 -6.71 12.99
N ARG A 306 -0.53 -6.31 12.19
CA ARG A 306 -1.54 -5.32 12.54
C ARG A 306 -2.82 -6.02 12.98
N VAL A 307 -3.35 -5.64 14.13
CA VAL A 307 -4.64 -6.15 14.60
C VAL A 307 -5.74 -5.52 13.77
N ILE A 308 -6.56 -6.34 13.10
CA ILE A 308 -7.65 -5.84 12.23
C ILE A 308 -9.04 -6.08 12.81
N GLY A 309 -9.17 -6.91 13.84
CA GLY A 309 -10.45 -7.22 14.46
C GLY A 309 -10.31 -8.06 15.70
N VAL A 310 -11.46 -8.48 16.25
CA VAL A 310 -11.60 -9.38 17.41
C VAL A 310 -12.64 -10.47 17.11
N GLU A 311 -12.95 -10.66 15.83
CA GLU A 311 -14.08 -11.49 15.40
C GLU A 311 -13.83 -12.96 15.71
N TYR A 312 -12.58 -13.40 15.56
CA TYR A 312 -12.15 -14.76 15.85
C TYR A 312 -11.67 -14.88 17.31
N THR A 313 -11.15 -13.80 17.89
CA THR A 313 -10.64 -13.72 19.26
C THR A 313 -11.72 -13.33 20.27
N LYS A 314 -12.73 -14.20 20.43
CA LYS A 314 -13.84 -13.95 21.37
C LYS A 314 -13.49 -14.28 22.83
N ARG A 315 -14.16 -13.56 23.74
CA ARG A 315 -14.11 -13.78 25.20
C ARG A 315 -14.56 -15.21 25.56
N GLY A 316 -13.76 -15.93 26.34
CA GLY A 316 -13.92 -17.31 26.80
C GLY A 316 -13.18 -18.39 25.96
N GLY A 317 -12.32 -17.99 25.01
CA GLY A 317 -11.82 -18.88 23.95
C GLY A 317 -10.58 -19.74 24.24
N PHE A 318 -9.87 -19.54 25.37
CA PHE A 318 -8.53 -20.13 25.57
C PHE A 318 -8.40 -20.74 26.96
N HIS A 319 -7.97 -22.01 27.03
CA HIS A 319 -7.73 -22.74 28.28
C HIS A 319 -6.26 -23.18 28.32
N ASP A 320 -5.49 -22.69 29.28
CA ASP A 320 -4.16 -23.24 29.62
C ASP A 320 -4.32 -24.49 30.51
N GLU A 321 -3.26 -25.32 30.62
CA GLU A 321 -3.22 -26.56 31.42
C GLU A 321 -3.61 -26.36 32.90
N ASP A 322 -3.53 -25.11 33.39
CA ASP A 322 -3.90 -24.72 34.76
C ASP A 322 -5.37 -24.25 34.92
N ASN A 323 -6.20 -24.30 33.87
CA ASN A 323 -7.64 -24.02 33.91
C ASN A 323 -8.02 -22.69 34.61
N GLU A 324 -7.23 -21.65 34.39
CA GLU A 324 -7.65 -20.27 34.58
C GLU A 324 -8.20 -19.74 33.25
N ASP A 325 -9.34 -19.05 33.31
CA ASP A 325 -10.08 -18.50 32.19
C ASP A 325 -9.23 -17.40 31.49
N VAL A 326 -8.27 -17.79 30.65
CA VAL A 326 -7.26 -16.89 30.05
C VAL A 326 -7.68 -16.30 28.71
N GLY A 327 -8.79 -16.74 28.13
CA GLY A 327 -9.22 -16.32 26.80
C GLY A 327 -10.14 -15.11 26.78
N GLY A 328 -9.81 -14.00 27.43
CA GLY A 328 -10.52 -12.74 27.16
C GLY A 328 -10.21 -12.26 25.74
N GLY A 329 -11.17 -11.67 25.02
CA GLY A 329 -10.83 -10.91 23.81
C GLY A 329 -9.70 -9.92 24.10
N HIS A 330 -8.91 -9.58 23.09
CA HIS A 330 -7.78 -8.67 23.32
C HIS A 330 -8.26 -7.23 23.53
N SER A 331 -7.44 -6.43 24.21
CA SER A 331 -7.69 -4.99 24.37
C SER A 331 -6.95 -4.15 23.33
N PHE A 332 -6.30 -4.78 22.33
CA PHE A 332 -5.74 -4.06 21.20
C PHE A 332 -6.84 -3.35 20.41
N GLU A 333 -6.60 -2.09 20.08
CA GLU A 333 -7.43 -1.33 19.15
C GLU A 333 -7.16 -1.79 17.71
N ASN A 334 -8.17 -1.74 16.84
CA ASN A 334 -7.96 -2.04 15.42
C ASN A 334 -6.92 -1.07 14.83
N GLY A 335 -5.96 -1.60 14.09
CA GLY A 335 -4.79 -0.88 13.58
C GLY A 335 -3.55 -0.98 14.47
N THR A 336 -3.65 -1.54 15.68
CA THR A 336 -2.49 -1.71 16.56
C THR A 336 -1.46 -2.65 15.94
N ILE A 337 -0.20 -2.23 15.90
CA ILE A 337 0.91 -3.08 15.50
C ILE A 337 1.43 -3.84 16.72
N VAL A 338 1.57 -5.16 16.57
CA VAL A 338 1.97 -6.08 17.63
C VAL A 338 3.12 -6.97 17.20
N GLU A 339 3.95 -7.37 18.17
CA GLU A 339 4.99 -8.39 17.98
C GLU A 339 4.44 -9.78 18.32
N LEU A 340 4.58 -10.72 17.40
CA LEU A 340 4.12 -12.10 17.57
C LEU A 340 5.23 -12.92 18.22
N LYS A 341 4.98 -13.46 19.41
CA LYS A 341 5.96 -14.31 20.11
C LYS A 341 5.56 -15.77 19.99
N LYS A 342 4.71 -16.26 20.90
CA LYS A 342 4.45 -17.69 21.03
C LYS A 342 3.27 -18.11 20.16
N PRO A 343 3.44 -18.95 19.13
CA PRO A 343 2.31 -19.53 18.43
C PRO A 343 1.63 -20.56 19.32
N TYR A 344 0.32 -20.68 19.18
CA TYR A 344 -0.47 -21.74 19.76
C TYR A 344 -1.36 -22.31 18.66
N ILE A 345 -1.16 -23.60 18.40
CA ILE A 345 -1.93 -24.37 17.43
C ILE A 345 -2.49 -25.58 18.19
N LYS A 346 -3.82 -25.67 18.32
CA LYS A 346 -4.45 -26.88 18.87
C LYS A 346 -4.23 -28.07 17.95
N GLN A 347 -4.23 -29.27 18.53
CA GLN A 347 -3.93 -30.52 17.83
C GLN A 347 -4.97 -30.88 16.74
N ASP A 348 -6.17 -30.28 16.81
CA ASP A 348 -7.23 -30.35 15.80
C ASP A 348 -7.27 -29.12 14.88
N GLU A 349 -6.27 -28.24 14.96
CA GLU A 349 -6.11 -26.98 14.20
C GLU A 349 -7.27 -25.98 14.36
N THR A 350 -8.13 -26.19 15.37
CA THR A 350 -9.30 -25.31 15.62
C THR A 350 -8.92 -23.98 16.27
N GLU A 351 -7.75 -23.91 16.91
CA GLU A 351 -7.21 -22.70 17.49
C GLU A 351 -5.82 -22.46 16.94
N ASP A 352 -5.70 -21.43 16.08
CA ASP A 352 -4.46 -20.94 15.48
C ASP A 352 -4.32 -19.46 15.86
N ALA A 353 -3.44 -19.19 16.82
CA ALA A 353 -3.27 -17.90 17.45
C ALA A 353 -1.81 -17.63 17.83
N PHE A 354 -1.52 -16.35 18.06
CA PHE A 354 -0.23 -15.90 18.57
C PHE A 354 -0.43 -15.20 19.91
N LYS A 355 0.55 -15.38 20.79
CA LYS A 355 0.76 -14.48 21.92
C LYS A 355 1.38 -13.20 21.37
N ALA A 356 0.56 -12.16 21.25
CA ALA A 356 0.92 -10.88 20.65
C ALA A 356 1.17 -9.83 21.73
N TYR A 357 2.22 -9.03 21.56
CA TYR A 357 2.65 -8.00 22.51
C TYR A 357 2.58 -6.62 21.88
N TYR A 358 2.32 -5.58 22.67
CA TYR A 358 2.70 -4.23 22.27
C TYR A 358 4.22 -4.17 21.99
N LEU A 359 4.63 -3.29 21.08
CA LEU A 359 6.05 -3.13 20.71
C LEU A 359 6.94 -2.71 21.90
N ASP A 360 6.38 -2.00 22.87
CA ASP A 360 7.07 -1.62 24.12
C ASP A 360 7.12 -2.76 25.16
N GLY A 361 6.47 -3.88 24.87
CA GLY A 361 6.34 -5.04 25.76
C GLY A 361 5.48 -4.80 27.00
N SER A 362 4.68 -3.72 27.03
CA SER A 362 3.88 -3.33 28.21
C SER A 362 2.78 -4.33 28.56
N ASP A 363 2.12 -4.89 27.55
CA ASP A 363 1.03 -5.85 27.72
C ASP A 363 0.95 -6.82 26.54
N TRP A 364 0.13 -7.87 26.71
CA TRP A 364 -0.04 -8.92 25.72
C TRP A 364 -1.42 -9.57 25.77
N TRP A 365 -1.86 -10.08 24.61
CA TRP A 365 -3.04 -10.93 24.50
C TRP A 365 -2.81 -12.06 23.50
N TRP A 366 -3.63 -13.10 23.61
CA TRP A 366 -3.79 -14.05 22.52
C TRP A 366 -4.59 -13.40 21.41
N VAL A 367 -4.13 -13.50 20.17
CA VAL A 367 -4.82 -12.98 18.98
C VAL A 367 -4.82 -14.07 17.92
N HIS A 368 -6.00 -14.40 17.39
CA HIS A 368 -6.10 -15.35 16.29
C HIS A 368 -5.44 -14.82 15.04
N ARG A 369 -4.81 -15.72 14.27
CA ARG A 369 -4.17 -15.38 13.00
C ARG A 369 -5.11 -14.65 12.04
N LYS A 370 -6.40 -15.01 12.05
CA LYS A 370 -7.45 -14.39 11.22
C LYS A 370 -7.78 -12.94 11.61
N ASP A 371 -7.48 -12.54 12.83
CA ASP A 371 -7.65 -11.16 13.33
C ASP A 371 -6.38 -10.31 13.09
N LEU A 372 -5.39 -10.83 12.35
CA LEU A 372 -4.11 -10.18 12.09
C LEU A 372 -3.92 -9.92 10.58
N GLU A 373 -3.42 -8.74 10.24
CA GLU A 373 -2.90 -8.42 8.91
C GLU A 373 -1.36 -8.41 8.97
N PRO A 374 -0.67 -9.25 8.19
CA PRO A 374 0.79 -9.21 8.12
C PRO A 374 1.30 -7.85 7.64
N LEU A 375 2.34 -7.33 8.27
CA LEU A 375 2.98 -6.10 7.80
C LEU A 375 3.81 -6.34 6.55
N THR A 376 3.98 -5.27 5.77
CA THR A 376 4.96 -5.26 4.69
C THR A 376 6.38 -5.36 5.25
N LYS A 377 7.33 -5.78 4.40
CA LYS A 377 8.74 -5.86 4.76
C LYS A 377 9.27 -4.49 5.20
N GLU A 378 8.92 -3.44 4.47
CA GLU A 378 9.34 -2.07 4.74
C GLU A 378 8.82 -1.54 6.08
N GLU A 379 7.56 -1.85 6.42
CA GLU A 379 6.99 -1.49 7.73
C GLU A 379 7.70 -2.22 8.87
N SER A 380 7.98 -3.52 8.68
CA SER A 380 8.69 -4.33 9.68
C SER A 380 10.13 -3.84 9.90
N GLU A 381 10.87 -3.58 8.83
CA GLU A 381 12.23 -3.02 8.89
C GLU A 381 12.24 -1.61 9.51
N HIS A 382 11.17 -0.84 9.34
CA HIS A 382 11.06 0.46 9.98
C HIS A 382 10.93 0.36 11.50
N ILE A 383 10.07 -0.52 11.99
CA ILE A 383 9.90 -0.78 13.42
C ILE A 383 11.21 -1.23 14.05
N GLU A 384 11.92 -2.16 13.41
CA GLU A 384 13.22 -2.65 13.92
C GLU A 384 14.26 -1.52 14.01
N ARG A 385 14.30 -0.63 13.02
CA ARG A 385 15.22 0.52 13.01
C ARG A 385 14.90 1.51 14.12
N GLU A 386 13.65 1.88 14.29
CA GLU A 386 13.21 2.78 15.37
C GLU A 386 13.52 2.18 16.75
N ALA A 387 13.25 0.89 16.94
CA ALA A 387 13.57 0.19 18.19
C ALA A 387 15.08 0.19 18.49
N ASP A 388 15.92 0.00 17.48
CA ASP A 388 17.38 0.06 17.62
C ASP A 388 17.89 1.47 17.93
N GLU A 389 17.28 2.51 17.37
CA GLU A 389 17.58 3.91 17.66
C GLU A 389 17.17 4.29 19.09
N GLU A 390 15.94 3.97 19.51
CA GLU A 390 15.48 4.22 20.88
C GLU A 390 16.35 3.49 21.91
N LYS A 391 16.76 2.25 21.62
CA LYS A 391 17.66 1.49 22.48
C LYS A 391 19.04 2.15 22.60
N LYS A 392 19.57 2.74 21.52
CA LYS A 392 20.83 3.51 21.56
C LYS A 392 20.67 4.78 22.40
N GLU A 393 19.59 5.52 22.22
CA GLU A 393 19.32 6.73 23.02
C GLU A 393 19.17 6.42 24.50
N LYS A 394 18.40 5.36 24.85
CA LYS A 394 18.20 4.93 26.23
C LYS A 394 19.51 4.48 26.86
N ALA A 395 20.35 3.76 26.12
CA ALA A 395 21.68 3.38 26.57
C ALA A 395 22.59 4.60 26.78
N GLU A 396 22.50 5.61 25.92
CA GLU A 396 23.23 6.87 26.09
C GLU A 396 22.76 7.64 27.32
N ARG A 397 21.44 7.88 27.46
CA ARG A 397 20.85 8.50 28.65
C ARG A 397 21.26 7.79 29.93
N ALA A 398 21.31 6.45 29.92
CA ALA A 398 21.75 5.68 31.08
C ALA A 398 23.24 5.90 31.42
N LYS A 399 24.13 6.06 30.43
CA LYS A 399 25.56 6.38 30.66
C LYS A 399 25.71 7.76 31.32
N TRP A 400 25.00 8.76 30.82
CA TRP A 400 25.02 10.12 31.38
C TRP A 400 24.40 10.19 32.77
N ALA A 401 23.26 9.50 32.98
CA ALA A 401 22.63 9.41 34.29
C ALA A 401 23.53 8.71 35.33
N ALA A 402 24.31 7.71 34.93
CA ALA A 402 25.24 7.01 35.83
C ALA A 402 26.36 7.91 36.38
N ILE A 403 26.70 8.99 35.68
CA ILE A 403 27.63 10.03 36.16
C ILE A 403 26.91 11.25 36.77
N GLY A 404 25.59 11.19 36.91
CA GLY A 404 24.77 12.25 37.51
C GLY A 404 24.64 13.49 36.63
N ARG A 405 24.57 13.31 35.30
CA ARG A 405 24.51 14.39 34.31
C ARG A 405 23.40 14.20 33.28
N GLU A 406 23.00 15.28 32.62
CA GLU A 406 22.15 15.26 31.44
C GLU A 406 22.93 14.87 30.18
N VAL A 407 22.24 14.35 29.15
CA VAL A 407 22.90 13.96 27.89
C VAL A 407 23.54 15.18 27.25
N GLY A 408 24.84 15.09 26.96
CA GLY A 408 25.61 16.17 26.35
C GLY A 408 26.04 17.28 27.33
N GLU A 409 25.82 17.11 28.64
CA GLU A 409 26.22 18.10 29.65
C GLU A 409 27.74 18.12 29.85
N ILE A 410 28.37 19.21 29.40
CA ILE A 410 29.81 19.45 29.52
C ILE A 410 30.09 20.47 30.63
N LYS A 411 31.03 20.13 31.53
CA LYS A 411 31.44 20.95 32.68
C LYS A 411 32.92 21.30 32.60
N ASP A 412 33.29 22.35 33.34
CA ASP A 412 34.69 22.68 33.57
C ASP A 412 35.46 21.52 34.19
N GLY A 413 36.63 21.23 33.62
CA GLY A 413 37.47 20.12 34.00
C GLY A 413 37.15 18.79 33.29
N ASP A 414 36.18 18.75 32.38
CA ASP A 414 36.00 17.56 31.53
C ASP A 414 37.15 17.40 30.54
N VAL A 415 37.49 16.16 30.20
CA VAL A 415 38.41 15.87 29.10
C VAL A 415 37.59 15.43 27.90
N VAL A 416 37.67 16.21 26.81
CA VAL A 416 36.91 15.98 25.59
C VAL A 416 37.84 15.80 24.39
N LYS A 417 37.36 15.06 23.39
CA LYS A 417 38.01 14.88 22.10
C LYS A 417 37.23 15.66 21.05
N VAL A 418 37.92 16.48 20.26
CA VAL A 418 37.30 17.22 19.17
C VAL A 418 36.90 16.26 18.05
N ILE A 419 35.65 16.31 17.61
CA ILE A 419 35.16 15.50 16.49
C ILE A 419 34.83 16.36 15.26
N ASP A 420 34.54 17.66 15.45
CA ASP A 420 34.36 18.62 14.37
C ASP A 420 34.99 19.99 14.69
N SER A 421 36.03 20.33 13.93
CA SER A 421 36.84 21.56 14.02
C SER A 421 36.38 22.69 13.09
N ASN A 422 35.23 22.57 12.41
CA ASN A 422 34.65 23.64 11.57
C ASN A 422 34.03 24.80 12.37
N ASN A 423 34.79 25.38 13.31
CA ASN A 423 34.36 26.47 14.19
C ASN A 423 35.42 27.57 14.38
N GLY A 424 36.48 27.58 13.55
CA GLY A 424 37.56 28.56 13.66
C GLY A 424 38.49 28.35 14.85
N SER A 425 38.41 27.18 15.51
CA SER A 425 39.37 26.74 16.52
C SER A 425 40.73 26.39 15.89
N ASN A 426 41.80 26.44 16.67
CA ASN A 426 43.11 25.94 16.26
C ASN A 426 43.29 24.43 16.54
N LEU A 427 42.28 23.76 17.08
CA LEU A 427 42.28 22.33 17.33
C LEU A 427 41.76 21.56 16.11
N ASN A 428 42.33 20.39 15.85
CA ASN A 428 41.93 19.49 14.77
C ASN A 428 41.02 18.38 15.28
N ASN A 429 40.29 17.74 14.37
CA ASN A 429 39.54 16.52 14.69
C ASN A 429 40.50 15.45 15.25
N GLY A 430 40.16 14.90 16.41
CA GLY A 430 40.96 13.95 17.17
C GLY A 430 41.80 14.56 18.30
N ASP A 431 41.96 15.89 18.37
CA ASP A 431 42.67 16.55 19.47
C ASP A 431 41.89 16.38 20.78
N ILE A 432 42.61 16.04 21.86
CA ILE A 432 42.05 15.87 23.20
C ILE A 432 42.48 17.05 24.08
N GLY A 433 41.52 17.66 24.76
CA GLY A 433 41.76 18.81 25.62
C GLY A 433 40.84 18.87 26.82
N GLU A 434 41.20 19.71 27.77
CA GLU A 434 40.42 19.96 28.98
C GLU A 434 39.44 21.12 28.75
N VAL A 435 38.22 20.95 29.23
CA VAL A 435 37.17 21.95 29.16
C VAL A 435 37.38 23.01 30.24
N SER A 436 37.18 24.27 29.86
CA SER A 436 37.19 25.43 30.73
C SER A 436 36.16 26.45 30.27
N GLU A 437 35.75 27.35 31.17
CA GLU A 437 34.78 28.40 30.86
C GLU A 437 33.47 27.85 30.27
N ALA A 438 33.03 26.70 30.79
CA ALA A 438 31.72 26.13 30.53
C ALA A 438 30.64 26.98 31.21
N GLY A 439 29.74 27.54 30.40
CA GLY A 439 28.62 28.35 30.87
C GLY A 439 27.75 28.77 29.69
N GLY A 440 26.56 28.20 29.57
CA GLY A 440 25.68 28.40 28.42
C GLY A 440 25.89 27.33 27.34
N SER A 441 25.69 27.67 26.06
CA SER A 441 25.75 26.71 24.94
C SER A 441 27.16 26.44 24.41
N THR A 442 28.18 27.15 24.91
CA THR A 442 29.57 27.04 24.46
C THR A 442 30.54 26.91 25.63
N PHE A 443 31.66 26.25 25.38
CA PHE A 443 32.78 26.10 26.33
C PHE A 443 34.11 26.14 25.59
N ARG A 444 35.22 26.33 26.30
CA ARG A 444 36.55 26.34 25.71
C ARG A 444 37.28 25.03 25.94
N VAL A 445 37.90 24.49 24.89
CA VAL A 445 38.80 23.33 24.98
C VAL A 445 40.26 23.78 24.97
N ILE A 446 40.96 23.50 26.06
CA ILE A 446 42.36 23.85 26.27
C ILE A 446 43.23 22.63 25.99
N THR A 447 44.25 22.81 25.15
CA THR A 447 45.35 21.85 25.01
C THR A 447 46.67 22.50 25.43
N PRO A 448 47.74 21.73 25.70
CA PRO A 448 49.05 22.30 26.02
C PRO A 448 49.60 23.25 24.95
N LYS A 449 49.19 23.05 23.69
CA LYS A 449 49.64 23.88 22.54
C LYS A 449 48.71 25.07 22.28
N HIS A 450 47.43 24.95 22.58
CA HIS A 450 46.43 25.96 22.27
C HIS A 450 45.56 26.23 23.50
N THR A 451 45.83 27.36 24.16
CA THR A 451 45.19 27.74 25.43
C THR A 451 44.18 28.87 25.29
N ARG A 452 43.96 29.39 24.08
CA ARG A 452 43.10 30.55 23.80
C ARG A 452 42.28 30.33 22.53
N SER A 453 41.10 30.95 22.49
CA SER A 453 40.22 31.05 21.31
C SER A 453 39.73 29.74 20.69
N ASN A 454 39.61 28.67 21.49
CA ASN A 454 39.14 27.35 21.04
C ASN A 454 37.75 27.05 21.62
N TRP A 455 36.72 27.74 21.11
CA TRP A 455 35.35 27.61 21.61
C TRP A 455 34.58 26.53 20.87
N PHE A 456 33.93 25.65 21.61
CA PHE A 456 33.16 24.50 21.11
C PHE A 456 31.74 24.50 21.69
N ILE A 457 30.85 23.83 20.96
CA ILE A 457 29.54 23.40 21.44
C ILE A 457 29.60 21.89 21.69
N SER A 458 28.67 21.34 22.47
CA SER A 458 28.65 19.92 22.87
C SER A 458 28.66 18.98 21.67
N GLU A 459 27.92 19.28 20.60
CA GLU A 459 27.83 18.46 19.37
C GLU A 459 29.16 18.29 18.62
N ARG A 460 30.17 19.11 18.91
CA ARG A 460 31.46 19.11 18.20
C ARG A 460 32.58 18.40 18.96
N VAL A 461 32.27 17.87 20.14
CA VAL A 461 33.23 17.15 20.98
C VAL A 461 32.62 15.86 21.54
N GLU A 462 33.47 14.89 21.80
CA GLU A 462 33.13 13.63 22.46
C GLU A 462 33.69 13.68 23.89
N LEU A 463 32.86 13.45 24.90
CA LEU A 463 33.31 13.36 26.29
C LEU A 463 34.13 12.08 26.49
N ILE A 464 35.40 12.22 26.86
CA ILE A 464 36.32 11.10 27.11
C ILE A 464 36.39 10.76 28.59
N VAL A 465 36.56 11.78 29.45
CA VAL A 465 36.59 11.60 30.91
C VAL A 465 35.80 12.74 31.57
N PRO A 466 34.70 12.45 32.28
CA PRO A 466 34.00 13.46 33.08
C PRO A 466 34.87 13.89 34.28
N VAL A 467 34.78 15.17 34.67
CA VAL A 467 35.56 15.73 35.79
C VAL A 467 35.37 14.97 37.11
N GLU A 468 34.18 14.38 37.34
CA GLU A 468 33.86 13.60 38.53
C GLU A 468 34.60 12.26 38.59
N GLN A 469 35.14 11.76 37.47
CA GLN A 469 35.90 10.50 37.40
C GLN A 469 37.42 10.72 37.28
N ARG A 470 37.87 11.97 37.29
CA ARG A 470 39.30 12.31 37.22
C ARG A 470 39.98 12.03 38.57
N PHE A 471 41.12 11.36 38.54
CA PHE A 471 41.90 11.09 39.77
C PHE A 471 42.65 12.33 40.28
N ASP A 472 42.97 13.27 39.39
CA ASP A 472 43.74 14.47 39.69
C ASP A 472 42.91 15.63 40.28
N THR A 473 41.59 15.45 40.37
CA THR A 473 40.64 16.42 40.93
C THR A 473 40.09 16.01 42.30
N VAL A 474 40.30 14.76 42.74
CA VAL A 474 39.89 14.28 44.07
C VAL A 474 40.96 14.66 45.11
N GLY A 475 40.75 15.79 45.78
CA GLY A 475 41.61 16.32 46.86
C GLY A 475 40.91 16.39 48.20
#